data_AF-A0A8S0FPI5-F1
#
_entry.id   AF-A0A8S0FPI5-F1
#
_cell.length_a   1.000
_cell.length_b   1.000
_cell.length_c   1.000
_cell.angle_alpha   90.00
_cell.angle_beta   90.00
_cell.angle_gamma   90.00
#
_symmetry.space_group_name_H-M   'P 1'
#
loop_
_entity.id
_entity.type
_entity.pdbx_description
1 polymer ?
#
loop_
_entity_poly.entity_id
_entity_poly.type
_entity_poly.pdbx_seq_one_letter_code
_entity_poly.pdbx_strand_id
1 'polypeptide(L)'
;MSSDTLSVIFTVTTSPDTPLATNWGHMAETFTSSEGVTFKRPFLKAELSGGTAKTANNEVWSLLTATEKADVSKAGCDEAYQPLTTDMQGLSLHAYVDYPNGQLATVLGLPTAAGNWWDYDMMAVAGGSWSNQAFVPGNGQLIQASSSYTAIVMCLVEPHTEAVTIELTSTAQDAAKSLSNDGRPSAVAKKGELIPLTVTVRDSAGNPMPYADFTLSRETTLDRAKATVNTSADDLTVTALVPVSRDSVLTASGAKTLATTKMAVMAQPPLRLGSTLLPGWRRR
;
A
#
# COMPACT_ATOMS: atom_id res chain seq x y z
N MET A 1 46.89 10.72 -48.36
CA MET A 1 46.51 10.02 -47.13
C MET A 1 45.00 9.84 -47.18
N SER A 2 44.52 8.61 -47.21
CA SER A 2 43.08 8.33 -47.04
C SER A 2 42.75 8.64 -45.59
N SER A 3 41.75 9.49 -45.35
CA SER A 3 41.22 9.72 -44.01
C SER A 3 40.22 8.61 -43.73
N ASP A 4 40.59 7.63 -42.94
CA ASP A 4 39.65 6.62 -42.46
C ASP A 4 38.79 7.21 -41.35
N THR A 5 37.49 7.29 -41.58
CA THR A 5 36.53 7.79 -40.59
C THR A 5 35.96 6.62 -39.79
N LEU A 6 36.18 6.63 -38.48
CA LEU A 6 35.56 5.70 -37.53
C LEU A 6 34.35 6.38 -36.87
N SER A 7 33.18 5.74 -36.96
CA SER A 7 32.00 6.18 -36.22
C SER A 7 32.10 5.74 -34.77
N VAL A 8 31.86 6.67 -33.84
CA VAL A 8 31.76 6.39 -32.41
C VAL A 8 30.35 6.74 -31.93
N ILE A 9 29.83 5.95 -30.99
CA ILE A 9 28.53 6.18 -30.34
C ILE A 9 28.79 6.38 -28.85
N PHE A 10 28.27 7.45 -28.28
CA PHE A 10 28.26 7.69 -26.85
C PHE A 10 26.86 7.39 -26.32
N THR A 11 26.77 6.54 -25.29
CA THR A 11 25.50 6.18 -24.67
C THR A 11 25.22 7.05 -23.45
N VAL A 12 23.95 7.22 -23.09
CA VAL A 12 23.53 8.01 -21.91
C VAL A 12 22.77 7.14 -20.91
N THR A 13 23.06 7.33 -19.61
CA THR A 13 22.46 6.54 -18.52
C THR A 13 20.95 6.76 -18.38
N THR A 14 20.44 7.92 -18.81
CA THR A 14 19.02 8.28 -18.73
C THR A 14 18.17 7.74 -19.88
N SER A 15 18.75 6.91 -20.76
CA SER A 15 18.05 6.23 -21.84
C SER A 15 18.23 4.72 -21.72
N PRO A 16 17.16 3.91 -21.90
CA PRO A 16 17.29 2.46 -21.96
C PRO A 16 18.03 1.98 -23.21
N ASP A 17 18.69 0.82 -23.12
CA ASP A 17 19.32 0.16 -24.27
C ASP A 17 18.28 -0.67 -25.04
N THR A 18 17.41 0.04 -25.77
CA THR A 18 16.32 -0.55 -26.56
C THR A 18 16.16 0.20 -27.88
N PRO A 19 15.81 -0.49 -29.00
CA PRO A 19 15.54 0.16 -30.27
C PRO A 19 14.32 1.11 -30.23
N LEU A 20 13.55 1.08 -29.15
CA LEU A 20 12.41 1.99 -28.93
C LEU A 20 12.82 3.31 -28.25
N ALA A 21 14.06 3.43 -27.77
CA ALA A 21 14.58 4.64 -27.16
C ALA A 21 14.96 5.67 -28.22
N THR A 22 14.94 6.94 -27.83
CA THR A 22 15.32 8.07 -28.68
C THR A 22 16.83 8.22 -28.76
N ASN A 23 17.53 8.01 -27.64
CA ASN A 23 18.99 8.02 -27.62
C ASN A 23 19.55 6.60 -27.50
N TRP A 24 20.83 6.47 -27.86
CA TRP A 24 21.63 5.32 -27.47
C TRP A 24 21.81 5.33 -25.95
N GLY A 25 21.25 4.32 -25.30
CA GLY A 25 21.15 4.24 -23.85
C GLY A 25 22.08 3.22 -23.22
N HIS A 26 22.26 3.32 -21.91
CA HIS A 26 22.80 2.25 -21.07
C HIS A 26 22.17 2.25 -19.66
N MET A 27 20.94 2.76 -19.53
CA MET A 27 20.16 2.62 -18.29
C MET A 27 20.11 1.15 -17.89
N ALA A 28 20.38 0.85 -16.62
CA ALA A 28 20.29 -0.52 -16.13
C ALA A 28 18.84 -1.03 -16.22
N GLU A 29 18.65 -2.25 -16.71
CA GLU A 29 17.33 -2.88 -16.79
C GLU A 29 16.74 -3.16 -15.39
N THR A 30 17.62 -3.34 -14.39
CA THR A 30 17.24 -3.54 -12.99
C THR A 30 18.18 -2.81 -12.06
N PHE A 31 17.70 -2.48 -10.86
CA PHE A 31 18.50 -1.90 -9.77
C PHE A 31 17.97 -2.39 -8.43
N THR A 32 18.88 -2.56 -7.47
CA THR A 32 18.56 -3.14 -6.16
C THR A 32 18.75 -2.07 -5.08
N SER A 33 17.73 -1.90 -4.23
CA SER A 33 17.83 -1.00 -3.08
C SER A 33 18.79 -1.56 -2.03
N SER A 34 19.18 -0.73 -1.06
CA SER A 34 19.99 -1.16 0.09
C SER A 34 19.29 -2.19 0.97
N GLU A 35 17.97 -2.32 0.85
CA GLU A 35 17.14 -3.31 1.54
C GLU A 35 17.02 -4.63 0.76
N GLY A 36 17.68 -4.74 -0.39
CA GLY A 36 17.71 -5.95 -1.22
C GLY A 36 16.51 -6.10 -2.16
N VAL A 37 15.66 -5.07 -2.28
CA VAL A 37 14.50 -5.09 -3.18
C VAL A 37 14.95 -4.72 -4.59
N THR A 38 14.68 -5.58 -5.57
CA THR A 38 15.10 -5.37 -6.96
C THR A 38 13.95 -4.85 -7.81
N PHE A 39 14.17 -3.68 -8.40
CA PHE A 39 13.26 -3.00 -9.31
C PHE A 39 13.70 -3.22 -10.75
N LYS A 40 12.74 -3.19 -11.66
CA LYS A 40 12.94 -2.99 -13.09
C LYS A 40 12.96 -1.50 -13.40
N ARG A 41 13.65 -1.12 -14.47
CA ARG A 41 13.50 0.23 -15.02
C ARG A 41 12.03 0.50 -15.41
N PRO A 42 11.60 1.77 -15.36
CA PRO A 42 10.28 2.13 -15.87
C PRO A 42 10.19 1.92 -17.38
N PHE A 43 8.96 1.85 -17.87
CA PHE A 43 8.69 1.61 -19.28
C PHE A 43 8.60 2.91 -20.09
N LEU A 44 9.17 2.87 -21.29
CA LEU A 44 8.89 3.84 -22.33
C LEU A 44 7.42 3.71 -22.77
N LYS A 45 6.84 4.79 -23.27
CA LYS A 45 5.47 4.77 -23.79
C LYS A 45 5.31 3.74 -24.91
N ALA A 46 6.33 3.57 -25.75
CA ALA A 46 6.30 2.62 -26.87
C ALA A 46 6.30 1.14 -26.42
N GLU A 47 6.66 0.86 -25.17
CA GLU A 47 6.71 -0.49 -24.61
C GLU A 47 5.35 -0.93 -24.05
N LEU A 48 4.43 0.00 -23.79
CA LEU A 48 3.14 -0.26 -23.16
C LEU A 48 1.96 0.12 -24.06
N SER A 49 0.91 -0.70 -24.00
CA SER A 49 -0.33 -0.45 -24.76
C SER A 49 -1.27 0.56 -24.10
N GLY A 50 -1.04 0.91 -22.84
CA GLY A 50 -1.87 1.80 -22.03
C GLY A 50 -1.20 3.14 -21.71
N GLY A 51 -1.98 4.07 -21.16
CA GLY A 51 -1.47 5.29 -20.53
C GLY A 51 -1.21 6.47 -21.45
N THR A 52 -0.93 7.58 -20.80
CA THR A 52 -0.41 8.82 -21.40
C THR A 52 1.12 8.78 -21.44
N ALA A 53 1.73 9.87 -21.91
CA ALA A 53 3.17 9.97 -22.03
C ALA A 53 3.70 11.30 -21.49
N LYS A 54 4.92 11.26 -20.96
CA LYS A 54 5.68 12.46 -20.62
C LYS A 54 7.11 12.34 -21.12
N THR A 55 7.58 13.40 -21.78
CA THR A 55 8.98 13.48 -22.20
C THR A 55 9.86 13.96 -21.06
N ALA A 56 10.92 13.22 -20.76
CA ALA A 56 12.00 13.61 -19.85
C ALA A 56 13.31 12.97 -20.30
N ASN A 57 14.43 13.70 -20.16
CA ASN A 57 15.76 13.24 -20.59
C ASN A 57 15.81 12.78 -22.06
N ASN A 58 15.04 13.45 -22.92
CA ASN A 58 14.84 13.13 -24.34
C ASN A 58 14.17 11.76 -24.62
N GLU A 59 13.62 11.11 -23.59
CA GLU A 59 12.84 9.87 -23.74
C GLU A 59 11.36 10.11 -23.44
N VAL A 60 10.50 9.26 -24.00
CA VAL A 60 9.04 9.34 -23.82
C VAL A 60 8.58 8.22 -22.87
N TRP A 61 8.31 8.58 -21.62
CA TRP A 61 7.95 7.65 -20.54
C TRP A 61 6.45 7.45 -20.42
N SER A 62 6.02 6.24 -20.05
CA SER A 62 4.61 5.91 -19.86
C SER A 62 4.09 6.40 -18.50
N LEU A 63 2.90 7.02 -18.50
CA LEU A 63 2.18 7.39 -17.29
C LEU A 63 0.77 6.80 -17.33
N LEU A 64 0.41 6.02 -16.33
CA LEU A 64 -0.84 5.25 -16.28
C LEU A 64 -1.79 5.84 -15.25
N THR A 65 -3.09 5.74 -15.51
CA THR A 65 -4.13 5.98 -14.51
C THR A 65 -4.18 4.88 -13.46
N ALA A 66 -4.93 5.09 -12.37
CA ALA A 66 -5.15 4.05 -11.36
C ALA A 66 -5.83 2.79 -11.93
N THR A 67 -6.73 2.96 -12.90
CA THR A 67 -7.37 1.81 -13.57
C THR A 67 -6.39 1.05 -14.46
N GLU A 68 -5.52 1.76 -15.17
CA GLU A 68 -4.56 1.14 -16.08
C GLU A 68 -3.39 0.48 -15.34
N LYS A 69 -2.95 1.03 -14.19
CA LYS A 69 -1.92 0.35 -13.38
C LYS A 69 -2.40 -1.00 -12.84
N ALA A 70 -3.71 -1.14 -12.59
CA ALA A 70 -4.30 -2.40 -12.14
C ALA A 70 -4.52 -3.43 -13.28
N ASP A 71 -4.35 -3.01 -14.54
CA ASP A 71 -4.50 -3.88 -15.70
C ASP A 71 -3.13 -4.35 -16.19
N VAL A 72 -2.81 -5.63 -15.98
CA VAL A 72 -1.53 -6.24 -16.40
C VAL A 72 -1.24 -6.05 -17.89
N SER A 73 -2.27 -5.98 -18.74
CA SER A 73 -2.10 -5.75 -20.18
C SER A 73 -1.65 -4.32 -20.54
N LYS A 74 -1.65 -3.43 -19.54
CA LYS A 74 -1.32 -2.00 -19.64
C LYS A 74 -0.10 -1.63 -18.80
N ALA A 75 0.04 -2.20 -17.60
CA ALA A 75 1.03 -1.78 -16.59
C ALA A 75 2.44 -2.34 -16.78
N GLY A 76 2.60 -3.41 -17.57
CA GLY A 76 3.88 -4.09 -17.75
C GLY A 76 4.27 -5.04 -16.62
N CYS A 77 3.56 -5.01 -15.50
CA CYS A 77 3.62 -6.00 -14.43
C CYS A 77 2.28 -6.12 -13.70
N ASP A 78 2.05 -7.27 -13.06
CA ASP A 78 0.89 -7.49 -12.18
C ASP A 78 0.99 -6.65 -10.91
N GLU A 79 -0.14 -6.49 -10.22
CA GLU A 79 -0.24 -5.77 -8.95
C GLU A 79 0.75 -6.28 -7.89
N ALA A 80 0.94 -7.60 -7.78
CA ALA A 80 1.90 -8.20 -6.86
C ALA A 80 3.35 -7.74 -7.07
N TYR A 81 3.68 -7.25 -8.26
CA TYR A 81 5.01 -6.76 -8.62
C TYR A 81 5.09 -5.23 -8.59
N GLN A 82 4.03 -4.52 -8.20
CA GLN A 82 4.11 -3.08 -7.98
C GLN A 82 4.66 -2.82 -6.58
N PRO A 83 5.66 -1.92 -6.44
CA PRO A 83 6.29 -1.65 -5.16
C PRO A 83 5.33 -1.02 -4.15
N LEU A 84 5.53 -1.38 -2.88
CA LEU A 84 4.94 -0.68 -1.75
C LEU A 84 5.67 0.65 -1.52
N THR A 85 5.01 1.54 -0.80
CA THR A 85 5.60 2.79 -0.28
C THR A 85 6.94 2.55 0.41
N THR A 86 7.07 1.48 1.18
CA THR A 86 8.33 1.13 1.90
C THR A 86 9.46 0.80 0.94
N ASP A 87 9.18 0.12 -0.17
CA ASP A 87 10.20 -0.21 -1.16
C ASP A 87 10.68 1.06 -1.88
N MET A 88 9.75 1.95 -2.24
CA MET A 88 10.08 3.25 -2.85
C MET A 88 10.93 4.12 -1.92
N GLN A 89 10.62 4.12 -0.62
CA GLN A 89 11.42 4.80 0.40
C GLN A 89 12.82 4.16 0.54
N GLY A 90 12.91 2.83 0.55
CA GLY A 90 14.18 2.10 0.57
C GLY A 90 15.05 2.42 -0.65
N LEU A 91 14.43 2.51 -1.84
CA LEU A 91 15.11 2.94 -3.07
C LEU A 91 15.61 4.39 -3.00
N SER A 92 14.79 5.31 -2.48
CA SER A 92 15.18 6.70 -2.30
C SER A 92 16.30 6.86 -1.26
N LEU A 93 16.25 6.07 -0.18
CA LEU A 93 17.29 6.05 0.85
C LEU A 93 18.61 5.48 0.32
N HIS A 94 18.57 4.38 -0.44
CA HIS A 94 19.73 3.85 -1.18
C HIS A 94 20.36 4.95 -2.03
N ALA A 95 19.52 5.70 -2.76
CA ALA A 95 20.00 6.81 -3.55
C ALA A 95 20.68 7.90 -2.70
N TYR A 96 20.24 8.16 -1.47
CA TYR A 96 20.88 9.15 -0.60
C TYR A 96 22.17 8.65 0.06
N VAL A 97 22.20 7.39 0.50
CA VAL A 97 23.34 6.77 1.21
C VAL A 97 24.49 6.50 0.26
N ASP A 98 24.20 5.87 -0.88
CA ASP A 98 25.22 5.46 -1.85
C ASP A 98 25.54 6.58 -2.84
N TYR A 99 24.61 7.54 -3.04
CA TYR A 99 24.78 8.69 -3.93
C TYR A 99 24.36 10.02 -3.26
N PRO A 100 25.20 10.59 -2.38
CA PRO A 100 24.86 11.81 -1.65
C PRO A 100 24.31 12.89 -2.62
N ASN A 101 23.10 13.38 -2.32
CA ASN A 101 22.20 14.24 -3.13
C ASN A 101 21.00 13.55 -3.84
N GLY A 102 20.68 12.29 -3.54
CA GLY A 102 19.38 11.69 -3.97
C GLY A 102 19.27 11.52 -5.49
N GLN A 103 20.38 11.15 -6.12
CA GLN A 103 20.61 11.22 -7.56
C GLN A 103 19.96 10.09 -8.39
N LEU A 104 18.69 9.75 -8.11
CA LEU A 104 17.95 8.71 -8.86
C LEU A 104 18.01 8.93 -10.39
N ALA A 105 17.93 10.19 -10.83
CA ALA A 105 18.01 10.53 -12.25
C ALA A 105 19.42 10.47 -12.84
N THR A 106 20.44 10.99 -12.15
CA THR A 106 21.79 11.12 -12.71
C THR A 106 22.62 9.85 -12.56
N VAL A 107 22.31 9.00 -11.57
CA VAL A 107 23.03 7.75 -11.32
C VAL A 107 22.29 6.55 -11.91
N LEU A 108 21.01 6.39 -11.58
CA LEU A 108 20.21 5.26 -12.07
C LEU A 108 19.50 5.56 -13.40
N GLY A 109 19.60 6.79 -13.89
CA GLY A 109 18.92 7.20 -15.11
C GLY A 109 17.42 7.44 -14.96
N LEU A 110 16.86 7.27 -13.75
CA LEU A 110 15.41 7.21 -13.55
C LEU A 110 14.72 8.53 -13.93
N PRO A 111 13.51 8.47 -14.53
CA PRO A 111 12.83 9.64 -15.07
C PRO A 111 12.08 10.43 -13.99
N THR A 112 12.78 10.93 -12.99
CA THR A 112 12.18 11.68 -11.85
C THR A 112 11.48 12.97 -12.28
N ALA A 113 11.82 13.51 -13.45
CA ALA A 113 11.16 14.68 -14.05
C ALA A 113 9.93 14.33 -14.92
N ALA A 114 9.69 13.04 -15.22
CA ALA A 114 8.54 12.61 -16.00
C ALA A 114 7.25 12.50 -15.16
N GLY A 115 7.36 12.36 -13.84
CA GLY A 115 6.20 12.34 -12.95
C GLY A 115 6.48 11.64 -11.63
N ASN A 116 5.45 11.60 -10.79
CA ASN A 116 5.43 10.81 -9.57
C ASN A 116 5.21 9.34 -9.90
N TRP A 117 5.45 8.47 -8.92
CA TRP A 117 5.43 7.02 -9.10
C TRP A 117 4.28 6.42 -8.31
N TRP A 118 3.56 5.47 -8.90
CA TRP A 118 2.49 4.78 -8.19
C TRP A 118 3.04 3.88 -7.09
N ASP A 119 2.39 3.91 -5.93
CA ASP A 119 2.54 2.88 -4.91
C ASP A 119 1.42 1.83 -5.08
N TYR A 120 1.71 0.62 -4.63
CA TYR A 120 0.71 -0.45 -4.57
C TYR A 120 -0.28 -0.24 -3.41
N ASP A 121 0.24 0.10 -2.22
CA ASP A 121 -0.57 0.33 -1.03
C ASP A 121 -1.42 1.61 -1.13
N MET A 122 -2.54 1.64 -0.41
CA MET A 122 -3.45 2.78 -0.39
C MET A 122 -3.19 3.66 0.84
N MET A 123 -3.43 4.96 0.70
CA MET A 123 -3.36 5.88 1.85
C MET A 123 -4.72 6.04 2.52
N ALA A 124 -4.70 6.10 3.85
CA ALA A 124 -5.85 6.50 4.65
C ALA A 124 -6.17 7.98 4.43
N VAL A 125 -7.44 8.31 4.17
CA VAL A 125 -7.91 9.69 4.08
C VAL A 125 -9.01 9.98 5.11
N ALA A 126 -9.28 11.27 5.34
CA ALA A 126 -10.28 11.69 6.31
C ALA A 126 -11.64 11.01 6.08
N GLY A 127 -12.30 10.61 7.16
CA GLY A 127 -13.59 9.91 7.11
C GLY A 127 -13.50 8.39 6.92
N GLY A 128 -12.32 7.78 7.03
CA GLY A 128 -12.16 6.32 6.93
C GLY A 128 -12.26 5.79 5.50
N SER A 129 -12.01 6.66 4.51
CA SER A 129 -11.91 6.26 3.10
C SER A 129 -10.46 5.97 2.72
N TRP A 130 -10.29 5.27 1.61
CA TRP A 130 -8.99 4.94 1.02
C TRP A 130 -8.82 5.69 -0.28
N SER A 131 -7.59 6.14 -0.54
CA SER A 131 -7.22 6.73 -1.83
C SER A 131 -5.99 6.05 -2.37
N ASN A 132 -5.87 6.01 -3.70
CA ASN A 132 -4.58 5.74 -4.31
C ASN A 132 -3.59 6.82 -3.85
N GLN A 133 -2.32 6.45 -3.83
CA GLN A 133 -1.22 7.36 -3.49
C GLN A 133 -0.11 7.23 -4.53
N ALA A 134 0.70 8.29 -4.61
CA ALA A 134 1.90 8.28 -5.44
C ALA A 134 3.08 8.86 -4.65
N PHE A 135 4.23 8.23 -4.85
CA PHE A 135 5.53 8.60 -4.33
C PHE A 135 6.18 9.71 -5.18
N VAL A 136 6.67 10.75 -4.51
CA VAL A 136 7.39 11.86 -5.14
C VAL A 136 8.89 11.58 -5.09
N PRO A 137 9.53 11.17 -6.20
CA PRO A 137 10.93 10.72 -6.18
C PRO A 137 11.94 11.80 -5.79
N GLY A 138 11.59 13.08 -5.94
CA GLY A 138 12.50 14.19 -5.63
C GLY A 138 12.65 14.48 -4.13
N ASN A 139 11.71 14.06 -3.29
CA ASN A 139 11.75 14.37 -1.85
C ASN A 139 11.14 13.29 -0.93
N GLY A 140 10.68 12.18 -1.50
CA GLY A 140 10.11 11.05 -0.76
C GLY A 140 8.72 11.28 -0.17
N GLN A 141 8.04 12.37 -0.55
CA GLN A 141 6.67 12.64 -0.09
C GLN A 141 5.66 11.71 -0.76
N LEU A 142 4.57 11.44 -0.05
CA LEU A 142 3.41 10.75 -0.59
C LEU A 142 2.30 11.76 -0.87
N ILE A 143 1.63 11.60 -2.01
CA ILE A 143 0.50 12.44 -2.38
C ILE A 143 -0.76 11.61 -2.58
N GLN A 144 -1.89 12.20 -2.23
CA GLN A 144 -3.20 11.63 -2.54
C GLN A 144 -3.50 11.76 -4.02
N ALA A 145 -3.78 10.63 -4.66
CA ALA A 145 -4.02 10.55 -6.10
C ALA A 145 -5.46 10.10 -6.40
N SER A 146 -6.14 10.84 -7.28
CA SER A 146 -7.45 10.45 -7.80
C SER A 146 -7.33 9.28 -8.78
N SER A 147 -8.46 8.68 -9.16
CA SER A 147 -8.48 7.63 -10.21
C SER A 147 -8.01 8.12 -11.58
N SER A 148 -8.21 9.40 -11.87
CA SER A 148 -7.78 10.07 -13.12
C SER A 148 -6.35 10.60 -13.07
N TYR A 149 -5.69 10.58 -11.90
CA TYR A 149 -4.29 10.96 -11.78
C TYR A 149 -3.45 10.00 -12.63
N THR A 150 -2.37 10.50 -13.23
CA THR A 150 -1.42 9.67 -13.98
C THR A 150 -0.05 9.72 -13.34
N ALA A 151 0.57 8.56 -13.19
CA ALA A 151 1.89 8.40 -12.59
C ALA A 151 2.64 7.26 -13.29
N ILE A 152 3.95 7.22 -13.11
CA ILE A 152 4.80 6.14 -13.63
C ILE A 152 4.54 4.90 -12.79
N VAL A 153 4.37 3.75 -13.45
CA VAL A 153 4.38 2.46 -12.76
C VAL A 153 5.82 1.96 -12.73
N MET A 154 6.32 1.73 -11.53
CA MET A 154 7.54 0.96 -11.31
C MET A 154 7.15 -0.50 -11.11
N CYS A 155 8.03 -1.42 -11.50
CA CYS A 155 7.80 -2.85 -11.32
C CYS A 155 8.99 -3.46 -10.59
N LEU A 156 8.72 -4.44 -9.74
CA LEU A 156 9.71 -5.27 -9.09
C LEU A 156 10.08 -6.47 -9.97
N VAL A 157 11.24 -7.06 -9.67
CA VAL A 157 11.66 -8.34 -10.23
C VAL A 157 11.00 -9.50 -9.49
N GLU A 158 11.04 -9.48 -8.16
CA GLU A 158 10.29 -10.41 -7.31
C GLU A 158 8.93 -9.82 -6.89
N PRO A 159 7.86 -10.62 -6.84
CA PRO A 159 6.58 -10.14 -6.33
C PRO A 159 6.60 -10.01 -4.81
N HIS A 160 5.76 -9.13 -4.28
CA HIS A 160 5.35 -9.19 -2.89
C HIS A 160 4.62 -10.49 -2.60
N THR A 161 4.77 -10.96 -1.37
CA THR A 161 3.87 -11.99 -0.87
C THR A 161 2.48 -11.36 -0.72
N GLU A 162 1.46 -11.95 -1.34
CA GLU A 162 0.08 -11.47 -1.23
C GLU A 162 -0.62 -12.04 0.00
N ALA A 163 -1.40 -11.19 0.67
CA ALA A 163 -2.27 -11.60 1.77
C ALA A 163 -3.48 -12.37 1.24
N VAL A 164 -3.67 -13.59 1.73
CA VAL A 164 -4.80 -14.45 1.32
C VAL A 164 -5.82 -14.63 2.42
N THR A 165 -5.38 -14.63 3.69
CA THR A 165 -6.30 -14.81 4.81
C THR A 165 -6.06 -13.80 5.91
N ILE A 166 -7.16 -13.30 6.48
CA ILE A 166 -7.17 -12.49 7.69
C ILE A 166 -8.01 -13.20 8.76
N GLU A 167 -7.45 -13.25 9.97
CA GLU A 167 -8.07 -13.85 11.14
C GLU A 167 -8.06 -12.85 12.30
N LEU A 168 -9.22 -12.67 12.93
CA LEU A 168 -9.40 -11.86 14.14
C LEU A 168 -9.74 -12.79 15.30
N THR A 169 -8.87 -12.84 16.31
CA THR A 169 -9.08 -13.63 17.53
C THR A 169 -9.07 -12.72 18.77
N SER A 170 -9.60 -13.22 19.88
CA SER A 170 -9.55 -12.54 21.17
C SER A 170 -9.39 -13.54 22.29
N THR A 171 -8.55 -13.22 23.28
CA THR A 171 -8.47 -14.02 24.52
C THR A 171 -9.72 -13.86 25.39
N ALA A 172 -10.57 -12.88 25.10
CA ALA A 172 -11.87 -12.67 25.74
C ALA A 172 -13.04 -13.30 24.96
N GLN A 173 -12.78 -14.12 23.93
CA GLN A 173 -13.85 -14.82 23.22
C GLN A 173 -14.62 -15.76 24.17
N ASP A 174 -15.94 -15.71 24.07
CA ASP A 174 -16.87 -16.54 24.82
C ASP A 174 -17.68 -17.41 23.84
N ALA A 175 -17.52 -18.72 23.96
CA ALA A 175 -18.17 -19.69 23.08
C ALA A 175 -19.70 -19.69 23.23
N ALA A 176 -20.23 -19.53 24.45
CA ALA A 176 -21.67 -19.49 24.69
C ALA A 176 -22.29 -18.22 24.09
N LYS A 177 -21.60 -17.09 24.19
CA LYS A 177 -22.01 -15.84 23.55
C LYS A 177 -21.93 -15.92 22.03
N SER A 178 -20.89 -16.56 21.52
CA SER A 178 -20.75 -16.79 20.08
C SER A 178 -21.89 -17.64 19.52
N LEU A 179 -22.27 -18.72 20.22
CA LEU A 179 -23.44 -19.54 19.87
C LEU A 179 -24.75 -18.74 19.89
N SER A 180 -24.92 -17.86 20.89
CA SER A 180 -26.10 -16.98 20.96
C SER A 180 -26.14 -15.87 19.90
N ASN A 181 -25.03 -15.66 19.18
CA ASN A 181 -24.84 -14.63 18.16
C ASN A 181 -24.63 -15.25 16.77
N ASP A 182 -25.46 -16.23 16.43
CA ASP A 182 -25.45 -16.94 15.14
C ASP A 182 -24.08 -17.55 14.78
N GLY A 183 -23.29 -17.94 15.79
CA GLY A 183 -21.95 -18.50 15.62
C GLY A 183 -20.85 -17.47 15.35
N ARG A 184 -21.16 -16.16 15.33
CA ARG A 184 -20.14 -15.12 15.16
C ARG A 184 -19.26 -15.02 16.41
N PRO A 185 -17.91 -14.97 16.26
CA PRO A 185 -17.01 -14.80 17.40
C PRO A 185 -17.41 -13.60 18.25
N SER A 186 -17.68 -13.85 19.52
CA SER A 186 -18.23 -12.86 20.44
C SER A 186 -17.40 -12.81 21.72
N ALA A 187 -17.19 -11.61 22.23
CA ALA A 187 -16.56 -11.34 23.51
C ALA A 187 -17.48 -10.45 24.35
N VAL A 188 -17.33 -10.50 25.67
CA VAL A 188 -18.07 -9.62 26.59
C VAL A 188 -17.08 -9.05 27.59
N ALA A 189 -17.09 -7.72 27.71
CA ALA A 189 -16.32 -7.00 28.71
C ALA A 189 -17.24 -6.08 29.49
N LYS A 190 -16.84 -5.71 30.72
CA LYS A 190 -17.56 -4.64 31.41
C LYS A 190 -17.28 -3.33 30.71
N LYS A 191 -18.17 -2.37 30.94
CA LYS A 191 -18.01 -1.00 30.49
C LYS A 191 -16.63 -0.45 30.89
N GLY A 192 -15.89 0.07 29.91
CA GLY A 192 -14.56 0.65 30.11
C GLY A 192 -13.42 -0.38 30.24
N GLU A 193 -13.72 -1.68 30.25
CA GLU A 193 -12.71 -2.72 30.11
C GLU A 193 -12.38 -2.95 28.64
N LEU A 194 -11.14 -3.36 28.39
CA LEU A 194 -10.61 -3.59 27.07
C LEU A 194 -10.86 -5.03 26.62
N ILE A 195 -11.22 -5.20 25.35
CA ILE A 195 -11.24 -6.51 24.70
C ILE A 195 -9.96 -6.64 23.88
N PRO A 196 -9.05 -7.55 24.25
CA PRO A 196 -7.84 -7.79 23.48
C PRO A 196 -8.18 -8.52 22.18
N LEU A 197 -7.78 -7.96 21.05
CA LEU A 197 -7.93 -8.50 19.72
C LEU A 197 -6.54 -8.81 19.15
N THR A 198 -6.40 -9.94 18.47
CA THR A 198 -5.19 -10.30 17.72
C THR A 198 -5.57 -10.49 16.26
N VAL A 199 -4.92 -9.75 15.38
CA VAL A 199 -5.09 -9.88 13.93
C VAL A 199 -3.92 -10.64 13.36
N THR A 200 -4.22 -11.75 12.70
CA THR A 200 -3.23 -12.53 11.95
C THR A 200 -3.57 -12.46 10.47
N VAL A 201 -2.65 -11.94 9.67
CA VAL A 201 -2.73 -12.02 8.21
C VAL A 201 -1.76 -13.10 7.74
N ARG A 202 -2.16 -13.93 6.77
CA ARG A 202 -1.31 -15.00 6.23
C ARG A 202 -1.34 -15.02 4.71
N ASP A 203 -0.24 -15.49 4.14
CA ASP A 203 -0.09 -15.76 2.72
C ASP A 203 -0.85 -17.02 2.27
N SER A 204 -0.75 -17.36 0.98
CA SER A 204 -1.35 -18.57 0.40
C SER A 204 -0.79 -19.88 0.97
N ALA A 205 0.43 -19.86 1.50
CA ALA A 205 1.09 -21.00 2.15
C ALA A 205 0.74 -21.12 3.65
N GLY A 206 -0.01 -20.15 4.21
CA GLY A 206 -0.40 -20.10 5.62
C GLY A 206 0.64 -19.46 6.54
N ASN A 207 1.72 -18.91 6.00
CA ASN A 207 2.73 -18.22 6.79
C ASN A 207 2.20 -16.85 7.24
N PRO A 208 2.44 -16.45 8.50
CA PRO A 208 2.13 -15.10 8.95
C PRO A 208 2.84 -14.06 8.09
N MET A 209 2.09 -13.09 7.58
CA MET A 209 2.63 -11.94 6.87
C MET A 209 2.79 -10.79 7.86
N PRO A 210 4.02 -10.44 8.27
CA PRO A 210 4.24 -9.24 9.05
C PRO A 210 4.03 -8.01 8.16
N TYR A 211 3.59 -6.93 8.79
CA TYR A 211 3.34 -5.64 8.13
C TYR A 211 2.32 -5.63 6.98
N ALA A 212 1.46 -6.65 6.91
CA ALA A 212 0.32 -6.62 6.02
C ALA A 212 -0.71 -5.60 6.54
N ASP A 213 -1.18 -4.76 5.63
CA ASP A 213 -2.24 -3.82 5.91
C ASP A 213 -3.60 -4.52 5.96
N PHE A 214 -4.45 -4.08 6.88
CA PHE A 214 -5.82 -4.54 7.00
C PHE A 214 -6.77 -3.43 7.40
N THR A 215 -8.03 -3.59 7.02
CA THR A 215 -9.11 -2.70 7.44
C THR A 215 -9.93 -3.32 8.57
N LEU A 216 -10.13 -2.56 9.64
CA LEU A 216 -11.12 -2.89 10.65
C LEU A 216 -12.36 -2.01 10.46
N SER A 217 -13.53 -2.62 10.29
CA SER A 217 -14.80 -1.90 10.14
C SER A 217 -15.81 -2.26 11.22
N ARG A 218 -16.52 -1.25 11.73
CA ARG A 218 -17.61 -1.42 12.69
C ARG A 218 -18.95 -1.61 11.97
N GLU A 219 -19.69 -2.66 12.32
CA GLU A 219 -21.11 -2.84 11.92
C GLU A 219 -22.05 -2.09 12.87
N THR A 220 -23.34 -2.04 12.52
CA THR A 220 -24.40 -1.45 13.34
C THR A 220 -24.44 -2.08 14.73
N THR A 221 -24.43 -1.27 15.78
CA THR A 221 -24.56 -1.73 17.16
C THR A 221 -26.02 -1.93 17.52
N LEU A 222 -26.30 -3.00 18.26
CA LEU A 222 -27.63 -3.38 18.72
C LEU A 222 -27.66 -3.47 20.25
N ASP A 223 -28.77 -3.05 20.86
CA ASP A 223 -29.03 -3.33 22.26
C ASP A 223 -29.50 -4.78 22.49
N ARG A 224 -29.82 -5.14 23.73
CA ARG A 224 -30.34 -6.50 24.05
C ARG A 224 -31.68 -6.80 23.42
N ALA A 225 -32.49 -5.78 23.13
CA ALA A 225 -33.76 -5.92 22.43
C ALA A 225 -33.58 -5.98 20.90
N LYS A 226 -32.32 -6.00 20.41
CA LYS A 226 -31.94 -5.94 19.00
C LYS A 226 -32.34 -4.63 18.31
N ALA A 227 -32.58 -3.57 19.08
CA ALA A 227 -32.80 -2.25 18.54
C ALA A 227 -31.45 -1.59 18.23
N THR A 228 -31.39 -0.84 17.13
CA THR A 228 -30.18 -0.11 16.75
C THR A 228 -29.83 0.95 17.77
N VAL A 229 -28.57 0.97 18.18
CA VAL A 229 -27.97 2.07 18.94
C VAL A 229 -27.18 2.94 17.97
N ASN A 230 -27.50 4.25 17.98
CA ASN A 230 -26.85 5.30 17.19
C ASN A 230 -26.55 6.52 18.09
N THR A 231 -25.78 6.29 19.14
CA THR A 231 -25.39 7.32 20.14
C THR A 231 -23.92 7.11 20.50
N SER A 232 -23.30 8.05 21.22
CA SER A 232 -21.92 7.86 21.70
C SER A 232 -21.72 6.62 22.58
N ALA A 233 -22.79 5.93 23.02
CA ALA A 233 -22.72 4.63 23.70
C ALA A 233 -22.29 3.46 22.79
N ASP A 234 -22.22 3.67 21.47
CA ASP A 234 -21.91 2.64 20.49
C ASP A 234 -20.55 2.80 19.78
N ASP A 235 -19.83 3.89 20.07
CA ASP A 235 -18.50 4.18 19.54
C ASP A 235 -17.50 3.07 19.92
N LEU A 236 -16.58 2.73 19.02
CA LEU A 236 -15.49 1.80 19.33
C LEU A 236 -14.16 2.56 19.29
N THR A 237 -13.42 2.56 20.40
CA THR A 237 -12.04 3.04 20.39
C THR A 237 -11.10 1.86 20.16
N VAL A 238 -10.21 2.00 19.19
CA VAL A 238 -9.24 1.01 18.76
C VAL A 238 -7.86 1.51 19.17
N THR A 239 -7.27 0.87 20.18
CA THR A 239 -5.94 1.18 20.68
C THR A 239 -4.94 0.18 20.13
N ALA A 240 -3.96 0.67 19.38
CA ALA A 240 -2.91 -0.15 18.80
C ALA A 240 -1.82 -0.44 19.84
N LEU A 241 -1.49 -1.71 20.08
CA LEU A 241 -0.31 -2.08 20.86
C LEU A 241 0.87 -2.24 19.89
N VAL A 242 1.76 -1.24 19.93
CA VAL A 242 3.18 -1.12 19.48
C VAL A 242 3.78 -2.41 18.86
N PRO A 243 4.46 -2.36 17.68
CA PRO A 243 5.38 -1.29 17.29
C PRO A 243 4.92 -0.23 16.30
N VAL A 244 3.81 -0.37 15.56
CA VAL A 244 3.32 0.74 14.72
C VAL A 244 1.84 0.64 14.40
N SER A 245 1.05 1.55 14.95
CA SER A 245 0.05 2.39 14.25
C SER A 245 -0.68 3.29 15.26
N ARG A 246 -1.48 4.24 14.75
CA ARG A 246 -2.17 5.30 15.51
C ARG A 246 -3.47 4.78 16.13
N ASP A 247 -3.80 5.27 17.33
CA ASP A 247 -5.13 5.11 17.91
C ASP A 247 -6.21 5.64 16.97
N SER A 248 -7.34 4.92 16.90
CA SER A 248 -8.46 5.27 16.02
C SER A 248 -9.78 5.18 16.77
N VAL A 249 -10.74 6.04 16.42
CA VAL A 249 -12.11 6.01 16.96
C VAL A 249 -13.08 5.76 15.81
N LEU A 250 -13.88 4.70 15.92
CA LEU A 250 -14.90 4.32 14.94
C LEU A 250 -16.28 4.70 15.50
N THR A 251 -16.80 5.86 15.09
CA THR A 251 -18.03 6.48 15.65
C THR A 251 -19.32 6.23 14.86
N ALA A 252 -19.23 5.60 13.69
CA ALA A 252 -20.36 5.37 12.80
C ALA A 252 -20.36 3.95 12.24
N SER A 253 -21.53 3.48 11.80
CA SER A 253 -21.62 2.23 11.04
C SER A 253 -20.89 2.38 9.71
N GLY A 254 -20.01 1.45 9.38
CA GLY A 254 -19.15 1.52 8.20
C GLY A 254 -17.88 2.36 8.36
N ALA A 255 -17.61 2.95 9.53
CA ALA A 255 -16.33 3.59 9.82
C ALA A 255 -15.19 2.56 9.78
N LYS A 256 -14.01 2.98 9.28
CA LYS A 256 -12.86 2.12 8.99
C LYS A 256 -11.56 2.71 9.53
N THR A 257 -10.58 1.86 9.83
CA THR A 257 -9.19 2.26 10.13
C THR A 257 -8.18 1.29 9.50
N LEU A 258 -6.99 1.80 9.16
CA LEU A 258 -5.85 1.03 8.62
C LEU A 258 -5.02 0.56 9.80
N ALA A 259 -4.61 -0.69 9.76
CA ALA A 259 -3.68 -1.24 10.73
C ALA A 259 -2.77 -2.24 10.03
N THR A 260 -1.59 -2.48 10.63
CA THR A 260 -0.49 -3.21 10.01
C THR A 260 -0.09 -4.37 10.94
N THR A 261 0.15 -5.59 10.41
CA THR A 261 0.38 -6.78 11.26
C THR A 261 1.72 -6.77 12.01
N LYS A 262 1.67 -6.19 13.21
CA LYS A 262 2.38 -6.55 14.45
C LYS A 262 1.54 -6.13 15.68
N MET A 263 0.23 -5.95 15.48
CA MET A 263 -0.66 -5.31 16.43
C MET A 263 -1.45 -6.33 17.24
N ALA A 264 -1.27 -6.31 18.56
CA ALA A 264 -2.37 -6.59 19.45
C ALA A 264 -3.24 -5.32 19.49
N VAL A 265 -4.53 -5.44 19.23
CA VAL A 265 -5.45 -4.31 19.19
C VAL A 265 -6.34 -4.40 20.40
N MET A 266 -6.51 -3.33 21.17
CA MET A 266 -7.48 -3.32 22.26
C MET A 266 -8.69 -2.48 21.86
N ALA A 267 -9.87 -3.07 21.97
CA ALA A 267 -11.13 -2.37 21.69
C ALA A 267 -11.80 -1.96 23.00
N GLN A 268 -12.17 -0.68 23.14
CA GLN A 268 -12.86 -0.16 24.32
C GLN A 268 -14.29 0.29 23.99
N PRO A 269 -15.32 -0.18 24.74
CA PRO A 269 -16.68 0.33 24.62
C PRO A 269 -16.89 1.66 25.39
N PRO A 270 -17.89 2.49 25.04
CA PRO A 270 -18.02 3.85 25.56
C PRO A 270 -18.54 3.98 26.98
N LEU A 271 -18.47 5.21 27.50
CA LEU A 271 -18.94 5.54 28.83
C LEU A 271 -20.49 5.71 28.90
N ARG A 272 -21.22 4.64 29.33
CA ARG A 272 -22.64 4.56 29.85
C ARG A 272 -23.68 4.40 28.72
N LEU A 273 -24.75 3.57 28.73
CA LEU A 273 -25.55 2.81 29.70
C LEU A 273 -25.74 1.34 29.25
N GLY A 274 -25.95 0.40 30.19
CA GLY A 274 -26.76 -0.82 29.97
C GLY A 274 -26.24 -1.89 29.00
N SER A 275 -25.44 -2.84 29.53
CA SER A 275 -25.03 -4.13 28.93
C SER A 275 -25.49 -4.46 27.51
N THR A 276 -24.69 -4.06 26.53
CA THR A 276 -24.87 -4.27 25.09
C THR A 276 -24.18 -5.58 24.65
N LEU A 277 -24.80 -6.35 23.77
CA LEU A 277 -24.13 -7.44 23.04
C LEU A 277 -23.35 -6.80 21.88
N LEU A 278 -22.06 -7.09 21.76
CA LEU A 278 -21.24 -6.54 20.68
C LEU A 278 -21.69 -7.10 19.32
N PRO A 279 -21.85 -6.25 18.28
CA PRO A 279 -22.19 -6.71 16.95
C PRO A 279 -21.03 -7.51 16.35
N GLY A 280 -21.37 -8.62 15.69
CA GLY A 280 -20.37 -9.56 15.18
C GLY A 280 -19.57 -9.03 14.01
N TRP A 281 -18.27 -9.26 14.05
CA TRP A 281 -17.31 -8.94 13.00
C TRP A 281 -17.57 -9.78 11.74
N ARG A 282 -17.70 -9.14 10.57
CA ARG A 282 -17.67 -9.83 9.26
C ARG A 282 -16.29 -9.70 8.64
N ARG A 283 -15.79 -10.80 8.08
CA ARG A 283 -14.65 -10.79 7.16
C ARG A 283 -15.07 -10.10 5.86
N ARG A 284 -14.33 -9.08 5.46
CA ARG A 284 -14.24 -8.65 4.06
C ARG A 284 -12.79 -8.33 3.77
#